data_AF-A0A7W6WH89-F1
#
_entry.id   AF-A0A7W6WH89-F1
#
_cell.length_a   1.000
_cell.length_b   1.000
_cell.length_c   1.000
_cell.angle_alpha   90.00
_cell.angle_beta   90.00
_cell.angle_gamma   90.00
#
_symmetry.space_group_name_H-M   'P 1'
#
loop_
_entity.id
_entity.type
_entity.pdbx_description
1 polymer ?
#
loop_
_entity_poly.entity_id
_entity_poly.type
_entity_poly.pdbx_seq_one_letter_code
_entity_poly.pdbx_strand_id
1 'polypeptide(L)'
;MAAYKREHFNFPARLVIRKSSRFHEDELEGLNAALDEVGVSMADFIWMPRRSPIKLVRQGDYPPLRGTAMRIDHETSLLYTRGSVDFFATYPGMYVPNPLILRCQRRDRTEWDALLHETMALTKMNWNNTQFDGALPITMRAARQVGEILKYVPEGLDADPRYRFYM
;
A
#
# COMPACT_ATOMS: atom_id res chain seq x y z
N MET A 1 -5.56 -1.48 17.88
CA MET A 1 -5.37 -2.88 18.31
C MET A 1 -6.44 -3.39 19.27
N ALA A 2 -6.89 -2.62 20.26
CA ALA A 2 -7.94 -3.04 21.20
C ALA A 2 -9.26 -3.50 20.51
N ALA A 3 -9.73 -2.76 19.50
CA ALA A 3 -10.91 -3.15 18.73
C ALA A 3 -10.71 -4.51 18.02
N TYR A 4 -9.57 -4.72 17.35
CA TYR A 4 -9.25 -6.00 16.72
C TYR A 4 -9.27 -7.15 17.73
N LYS A 5 -8.63 -6.98 18.90
CA LYS A 5 -8.62 -8.00 19.96
C LYS A 5 -10.02 -8.26 20.52
N ARG A 6 -10.88 -7.25 20.61
CA ARG A 6 -12.26 -7.43 21.05
C ARG A 6 -13.06 -8.30 20.07
N GLU A 7 -12.88 -8.09 18.77
CA GLU A 7 -13.62 -8.85 17.75
C GLU A 7 -13.03 -10.25 17.47
N HIS A 8 -11.69 -10.38 17.48
CA HIS A 8 -11.00 -11.62 17.10
C HIS A 8 -10.45 -12.42 18.29
N PHE A 9 -10.58 -11.91 19.52
CA PHE A 9 -10.08 -12.49 20.77
C PHE A 9 -8.56 -12.75 20.83
N ASN A 10 -7.81 -12.31 19.83
CA ASN A 10 -6.35 -12.38 19.76
C ASN A 10 -5.79 -11.13 19.06
N PHE A 11 -4.47 -10.97 19.12
CA PHE A 11 -3.76 -9.99 18.31
C PHE A 11 -3.34 -10.60 16.97
N PRO A 12 -3.20 -9.79 15.91
CA PRO A 12 -2.73 -10.30 14.64
C PRO A 12 -1.31 -10.82 14.79
N ALA A 13 -1.01 -11.97 14.17
CA ALA A 13 0.34 -12.54 14.17
C ALA A 13 1.34 -11.66 13.39
N ARG A 14 0.84 -10.87 12.44
CA ARG A 14 1.63 -10.01 11.56
C ARG A 14 0.94 -8.68 11.28
N LEU A 15 1.68 -7.58 11.35
CA LEU A 15 1.22 -6.24 10.98
C LEU A 15 2.01 -5.70 9.79
N VAL A 16 1.32 -5.15 8.79
CA VAL A 16 1.96 -4.47 7.66
C VAL A 16 1.55 -3.01 7.65
N ILE A 17 2.50 -2.10 7.84
CA ILE A 17 2.27 -0.66 7.82
C ILE A 17 2.78 -0.10 6.50
N ARG A 18 1.92 0.64 5.79
CA ARG A 18 2.26 1.31 4.53
C ARG A 18 2.20 2.82 4.74
N LYS A 19 3.29 3.52 4.41
CA LYS A 19 3.41 4.98 4.57
C LYS A 19 3.87 5.63 3.25
N SER A 20 3.43 6.86 2.98
CA SER A 20 3.81 7.58 1.76
C SER A 20 5.19 8.25 1.82
N SER A 21 5.73 8.38 3.02
CA SER A 21 7.05 8.95 3.31
C SER A 21 7.91 7.93 4.08
N ARG A 22 9.21 8.20 4.14
CA ARG A 22 10.15 7.42 4.95
C ARG A 22 9.72 7.46 6.42
N PHE A 23 9.95 6.36 7.14
CA PHE A 23 9.87 6.32 8.59
C PHE A 23 11.12 6.95 9.18
N HIS A 24 10.95 7.89 10.10
CA HIS A 24 12.02 8.44 10.93
C HIS A 24 12.41 7.47 12.04
N GLU A 25 13.59 7.64 12.62
CA GLU A 25 14.10 6.75 13.68
C GLU A 25 13.17 6.74 14.89
N ASP A 26 12.73 7.92 15.35
CA ASP A 26 11.78 8.05 16.47
C ASP A 26 10.43 7.36 16.17
N GLU A 27 9.96 7.40 14.91
CA GLU A 27 8.73 6.71 14.51
C GLU A 27 8.92 5.19 14.55
N LEU A 28 10.09 4.70 14.11
CA LEU A 28 10.40 3.28 14.15
C LEU A 28 10.50 2.79 15.60
N GLU A 29 11.18 3.54 16.47
CA GLU A 29 11.29 3.22 17.89
C GLU A 29 9.91 3.16 18.56
N GLY A 30 9.08 4.18 18.36
CA GLY A 30 7.72 4.21 18.92
C GLY A 30 6.81 3.10 18.37
N LEU A 31 6.90 2.80 17.07
CA LEU A 31 6.15 1.69 16.47
C LEU A 31 6.61 0.34 17.00
N ASN A 32 7.91 0.14 17.17
CA ASN A 32 8.46 -1.11 17.70
C ASN A 32 8.07 -1.30 19.17
N ALA A 33 8.21 -0.27 20.01
CA ALA A 33 7.78 -0.31 21.40
C ALA A 33 6.29 -0.66 21.55
N ALA A 34 5.43 -0.07 20.71
CA ALA A 34 4.00 -0.37 20.71
C ALA A 34 3.69 -1.80 20.23
N LEU A 35 4.48 -2.36 19.31
CA LEU A 35 4.32 -3.75 18.87
C LEU A 35 4.73 -4.74 19.96
N ASP A 36 5.81 -4.44 20.68
CA ASP A 36 6.32 -5.25 21.78
C ASP A 36 5.35 -5.28 22.96
N GLU A 37 4.77 -4.11 23.33
CA GLU A 37 3.74 -4.00 24.37
C GLU A 37 2.50 -4.87 24.05
N VAL A 38 2.10 -4.88 22.79
CA VAL A 38 0.93 -5.63 22.32
C VAL A 38 1.24 -7.12 22.09
N GLY A 39 2.51 -7.48 21.92
CA GLY A 39 2.95 -8.85 21.64
C GLY A 39 2.72 -9.30 20.20
N VAL A 40 2.80 -8.39 19.22
CA VAL A 40 2.72 -8.75 17.80
C VAL A 40 4.03 -9.38 17.35
N SER A 41 3.96 -10.60 16.79
CA SER A 41 5.17 -11.39 16.50
C SER A 41 5.95 -10.93 15.26
N MET A 42 5.29 -10.30 14.29
CA MET A 42 5.92 -9.91 13.03
C MET A 42 5.40 -8.55 12.55
N ALA A 43 6.29 -7.71 12.04
CA ALA A 43 5.93 -6.45 11.42
C ALA A 43 6.72 -6.16 10.14
N ASP A 44 6.03 -5.59 9.15
CA ASP A 44 6.65 -5.08 7.94
C ASP A 44 6.31 -3.59 7.78
N PHE A 45 7.33 -2.76 7.68
CA PHE A 45 7.18 -1.31 7.48
C PHE A 45 7.60 -0.94 6.07
N ILE A 46 6.60 -0.57 5.27
CA ILE A 46 6.76 -0.31 3.85
C ILE A 46 6.57 1.18 3.57
N TRP A 47 7.62 1.81 3.11
CA TRP A 47 7.56 3.13 2.53
C TRP A 47 7.26 3.03 1.02
N MET A 48 6.19 3.71 0.60
CA MET A 48 5.70 3.76 -0.77
C MET A 48 5.61 5.23 -1.24
N PRO A 49 6.67 5.80 -1.82
CA PRO A 49 6.60 7.16 -2.35
C PRO A 49 5.60 7.22 -3.52
N ARG A 50 5.06 8.43 -3.75
CA ARG A 50 3.99 8.65 -4.73
C ARG A 50 4.38 8.34 -6.18
N ARG A 51 5.66 8.45 -6.51
CA ARG A 51 6.19 8.19 -7.84
C ARG A 51 7.46 7.37 -7.75
N SER A 52 7.55 6.35 -8.59
CA SER A 52 8.82 5.68 -8.87
C SER A 52 9.65 6.51 -9.85
N PRO A 53 10.94 6.77 -9.57
CA PRO A 53 11.86 7.34 -10.54
C PRO A 53 12.29 6.30 -11.60
N ILE A 54 12.08 5.01 -11.33
CA ILE A 54 12.47 3.89 -12.19
C ILE A 54 11.27 3.43 -13.01
N LYS A 55 11.50 3.18 -14.30
CA LYS A 55 10.54 2.55 -15.21
C LYS A 55 11.23 1.39 -15.93
N LEU A 56 10.56 0.25 -15.97
CA LEU A 56 10.92 -0.88 -16.79
C LEU A 56 10.38 -0.69 -18.21
N VAL A 57 11.11 -1.23 -19.16
CA VAL A 57 10.72 -1.30 -20.57
C VAL A 57 10.68 -2.77 -20.97
N ARG A 58 9.72 -3.11 -21.83
CA ARG A 58 9.56 -4.44 -22.43
C ARG A 58 9.72 -4.27 -23.93
N GLN A 59 10.23 -5.29 -24.63
CA GLN A 59 10.17 -5.30 -26.09
C GLN A 59 8.73 -5.31 -26.60
N GLY A 60 8.47 -4.54 -27.66
CA GLY A 60 7.15 -4.35 -28.26
C GLY A 60 6.56 -2.97 -27.96
N ASP A 61 5.32 -2.75 -28.39
CA ASP A 61 4.67 -1.44 -28.35
C ASP A 61 3.98 -1.14 -27.00
N TYR A 62 3.79 -2.17 -26.17
CA TYR A 62 3.04 -2.10 -24.93
C TYR A 62 3.95 -2.06 -23.69
N PRO A 63 3.57 -1.32 -22.64
CA PRO A 63 4.33 -1.28 -21.40
C PRO A 63 4.37 -2.66 -20.70
N PRO A 64 5.18 -2.82 -19.63
CA PRO A 64 5.18 -4.03 -18.82
C PRO A 64 3.77 -4.44 -18.38
N LEU A 65 3.57 -5.75 -18.18
CA LEU A 65 2.28 -6.30 -17.79
C LEU A 65 1.87 -5.82 -16.39
N ARG A 66 0.57 -5.64 -16.17
CA ARG A 66 0.01 -5.46 -14.82
C ARG A 66 0.34 -6.70 -13.98
N GLY A 67 1.06 -6.51 -12.89
CA GLY A 67 1.60 -7.58 -12.04
C GLY A 67 3.11 -7.82 -12.21
N THR A 68 3.76 -7.24 -13.22
CA THR A 68 5.22 -7.32 -13.35
C THR A 68 5.89 -6.68 -12.14
N ALA A 69 6.77 -7.43 -11.48
CA ALA A 69 7.59 -6.95 -10.38
C ALA A 69 9.08 -7.15 -10.67
N MET A 70 9.91 -6.29 -10.10
CA MET A 70 11.36 -6.40 -10.21
C MET A 70 12.00 -5.97 -8.90
N ARG A 71 12.78 -6.87 -8.30
CA ARG A 71 13.62 -6.54 -7.15
C ARG A 71 14.76 -5.64 -7.61
N ILE A 72 14.93 -4.50 -6.94
CA ILE A 72 16.05 -3.58 -7.18
C ILE A 72 17.24 -3.98 -6.31
N ASP A 73 16.97 -4.23 -5.03
CA ASP A 73 17.97 -4.64 -4.04
C ASP A 73 17.30 -5.52 -2.96
N HIS A 74 17.92 -5.63 -1.79
CA HIS A 74 17.37 -6.41 -0.68
C HIS A 74 16.11 -5.77 -0.05
N GLU A 75 16.04 -4.44 -0.04
CA GLU A 75 15.05 -3.63 0.66
C GLU A 75 14.09 -2.89 -0.28
N THR A 76 14.33 -2.93 -1.59
CA THR A 76 13.55 -2.20 -2.59
C THR A 76 13.05 -3.14 -3.70
N SER A 77 11.76 -3.04 -4.00
CA SER A 77 11.14 -3.70 -5.16
C SER A 77 10.17 -2.78 -5.89
N LEU A 78 10.05 -2.99 -7.20
CA LEU A 78 9.05 -2.37 -8.05
C LEU A 78 7.86 -3.31 -8.26
N LEU A 79 6.67 -2.73 -8.42
CA LEU A 79 5.45 -3.43 -8.79
C LEU A 79 4.65 -2.59 -9.79
N TYR A 80 4.42 -3.14 -10.98
CA TYR A 80 3.51 -2.58 -11.97
C TYR A 80 2.08 -2.92 -11.58
N THR A 81 1.45 -2.07 -10.77
CA THR A 81 0.01 -2.16 -10.56
C THR A 81 -0.72 -1.70 -11.82
N ARG A 82 -0.28 -0.64 -12.49
CA ARG A 82 -0.78 -0.31 -13.84
C ARG A 82 0.19 -0.78 -14.91
N GLY A 83 -0.34 -1.33 -15.99
CA GLY A 83 0.43 -1.92 -17.07
C GLY A 83 -0.48 -2.58 -18.08
N SER A 84 0.10 -3.20 -19.08
CA SER A 84 -0.63 -3.93 -20.12
C SER A 84 -1.46 -5.05 -19.49
N VAL A 85 -2.68 -5.21 -19.98
CA VAL A 85 -3.62 -6.21 -19.47
C VAL A 85 -3.91 -7.18 -20.59
N ASP A 86 -3.56 -8.46 -20.39
CA ASP A 86 -3.73 -9.50 -21.41
C ASP A 86 -5.18 -9.61 -21.89
N PHE A 87 -6.15 -9.52 -20.98
CA PHE A 87 -7.58 -9.56 -21.30
C PHE A 87 -8.02 -8.44 -22.25
N PHE A 88 -7.41 -7.26 -22.17
CA PHE A 88 -7.71 -6.14 -23.06
C PHE A 88 -6.81 -6.12 -24.31
N ALA A 89 -5.79 -6.98 -24.36
CA ALA A 89 -4.71 -6.94 -25.34
C ALA A 89 -4.07 -5.53 -25.50
N THR A 90 -4.17 -4.68 -24.46
CA THR A 90 -3.70 -3.29 -24.48
C THR A 90 -3.47 -2.75 -23.07
N TYR A 91 -2.92 -1.55 -22.98
CA TYR A 91 -2.85 -0.77 -21.74
C TYR A 91 -3.93 0.33 -21.76
N PRO A 92 -4.88 0.33 -20.81
CA PRO A 92 -6.01 1.27 -20.82
C PRO A 92 -5.68 2.68 -20.31
N GLY A 93 -4.44 2.94 -19.90
CA GLY A 93 -4.06 4.25 -19.33
C GLY A 93 -3.49 5.22 -20.37
N MET A 94 -3.59 6.51 -20.08
CA MET A 94 -3.17 7.59 -21.00
C MET A 94 -1.66 7.77 -21.11
N TYR A 95 -0.92 7.62 -20.01
CA TYR A 95 0.52 7.86 -19.94
C TYR A 95 1.28 6.59 -19.61
N VAL A 96 2.58 6.56 -19.96
CA VAL A 96 3.51 5.47 -19.57
C VAL A 96 3.32 5.13 -18.09
N PRO A 97 2.93 3.88 -17.76
CA PRO A 97 2.58 3.52 -16.39
C PRO A 97 3.77 3.75 -15.45
N ASN A 98 3.48 4.33 -14.29
CA ASN A 98 4.45 4.49 -13.22
C ASN A 98 4.28 3.33 -12.25
N PRO A 99 5.31 2.48 -12.05
CA PRO A 99 5.22 1.40 -11.07
C PRO A 99 5.17 1.97 -9.65
N LEU A 100 4.61 1.20 -8.74
CA LEU A 100 4.83 1.42 -7.32
C LEU A 100 6.24 0.97 -6.98
N ILE A 101 6.96 1.79 -6.21
CA ILE A 101 8.21 1.40 -5.57
C ILE A 101 7.92 1.16 -4.09
N LEU A 102 8.28 -0.02 -3.61
CA LEU A 102 8.13 -0.44 -2.22
C LEU A 102 9.52 -0.49 -1.62
N ARG A 103 9.72 0.23 -0.52
CA ARG A 103 10.96 0.24 0.27
C ARG A 103 10.67 -0.28 1.67
N CYS A 104 11.21 -1.43 2.02
CA CYS A 104 11.09 -1.99 3.37
C CYS A 104 12.10 -1.31 4.28
N GLN A 105 11.63 -0.72 5.38
CA GLN A 105 12.50 -0.23 6.47
C GLN A 105 12.56 -1.22 7.63
N ARG A 106 11.58 -2.11 7.73
CA ARG A 106 11.57 -3.32 8.55
C ARG A 106 10.85 -4.41 7.77
N ARG A 107 11.42 -5.60 7.70
CA ARG A 107 10.81 -6.79 7.11
C ARG A 107 11.30 -8.00 7.89
N ASP A 108 10.42 -8.59 8.70
CA ASP A 108 10.85 -9.61 9.66
C ASP A 108 11.09 -10.96 8.97
N ARG A 109 10.03 -11.68 8.59
CA ARG A 109 10.11 -12.99 7.92
C ARG A 109 9.41 -13.05 6.57
N THR A 110 8.84 -11.92 6.14
CA THR A 110 8.02 -11.89 4.94
C THR A 110 8.90 -11.86 3.69
N GLU A 111 8.64 -12.76 2.75
CA GLU A 111 9.26 -12.72 1.44
C GLU A 111 8.68 -11.60 0.56
N TRP A 112 9.49 -11.07 -0.34
CA TRP A 112 9.06 -10.02 -1.26
C TRP A 112 7.83 -10.42 -2.07
N ASP A 113 7.77 -11.67 -2.51
CA ASP A 113 6.67 -12.18 -3.33
C ASP A 113 5.32 -12.04 -2.60
N ALA A 114 5.28 -12.38 -1.31
CA ALA A 114 4.07 -12.21 -0.49
C ALA A 114 3.67 -10.73 -0.36
N LEU A 115 4.61 -9.82 -0.07
CA LEU A 115 4.34 -8.39 0.03
C LEU A 115 3.81 -7.78 -1.28
N LEU A 116 4.35 -8.22 -2.41
CA LEU A 116 3.97 -7.77 -3.74
C LEU A 116 2.57 -8.30 -4.11
N HIS A 117 2.29 -9.58 -3.85
CA HIS A 117 0.97 -10.18 -4.04
C HIS A 117 -0.10 -9.51 -3.16
N GLU A 118 0.18 -9.29 -1.87
CA GLU A 118 -0.72 -8.56 -0.96
C GLU A 118 -0.98 -7.14 -1.47
N THR A 119 0.06 -6.42 -1.87
CA THR A 119 -0.07 -5.06 -2.40
C THR A 119 -0.90 -5.05 -3.67
N MET A 120 -0.68 -6.02 -4.56
CA MET A 120 -1.43 -6.18 -5.79
C MET A 120 -2.92 -6.50 -5.52
N ALA A 121 -3.21 -7.38 -4.57
CA ALA A 121 -4.56 -7.71 -4.13
C ALA A 121 -5.26 -6.48 -3.55
N LEU A 122 -4.61 -5.73 -2.68
CA LEU A 122 -5.15 -4.50 -2.08
C LEU A 122 -5.48 -3.41 -3.11
N THR A 123 -4.86 -3.42 -4.30
CA THR A 123 -5.24 -2.47 -5.37
C THR A 123 -6.61 -2.75 -5.98
N LYS A 124 -7.12 -3.98 -5.80
CA LYS A 124 -8.41 -4.45 -6.31
C LYS A 124 -9.55 -4.30 -5.30
N MET A 125 -9.23 -3.95 -4.05
CA MET A 125 -10.18 -3.91 -2.93
C MET A 125 -10.93 -2.56 -2.82
N ASN A 126 -11.02 -1.79 -3.91
CA ASN A 126 -11.84 -0.59 -3.91
C ASN A 126 -13.27 -0.91 -4.32
N TRP A 127 -14.18 -1.04 -3.35
CA TRP A 127 -15.58 -1.41 -3.62
C TRP A 127 -16.41 -0.26 -4.23
N ASN A 128 -15.87 0.96 -4.28
CA ASN A 128 -16.58 2.12 -4.83
C ASN A 128 -16.45 2.26 -6.35
N ASN A 129 -15.62 1.45 -7.00
CA ASN A 129 -15.54 1.42 -8.44
C ASN A 129 -15.29 0.01 -8.97
N THR A 130 -15.74 -0.26 -10.20
CA THR A 130 -15.47 -1.50 -10.93
C THR A 130 -14.16 -1.43 -11.72
N GLN A 131 -13.33 -0.43 -11.45
CA GLN A 131 -12.10 -0.17 -12.18
C GLN A 131 -11.06 -1.24 -11.89
N PHE A 132 -10.75 -2.06 -12.88
CA PHE A 132 -9.82 -3.19 -12.77
C PHE A 132 -8.35 -2.76 -12.53
N ASP A 133 -7.95 -1.60 -13.04
CA ASP A 133 -6.56 -1.13 -13.05
C ASP A 133 -6.24 -0.14 -11.92
N GLY A 134 -6.83 -0.33 -10.73
CA GLY A 134 -6.53 0.47 -9.54
C GLY A 134 -5.01 0.57 -9.30
N ALA A 135 -4.49 1.81 -9.17
CA ALA A 135 -3.05 2.05 -9.07
C ALA A 135 -2.50 1.88 -7.65
N LEU A 136 -3.24 2.38 -6.64
CA LEU A 136 -2.81 2.38 -5.24
C LEU A 136 -3.51 1.28 -4.45
N PRO A 137 -2.83 0.63 -3.49
CA PRO A 137 -3.49 -0.27 -2.55
C PRO A 137 -4.51 0.51 -1.71
N ILE A 138 -5.64 -0.11 -1.38
CA ILE A 138 -6.76 0.55 -0.69
C ILE A 138 -6.34 1.22 0.62
N THR A 139 -5.36 0.67 1.35
CA THR A 139 -4.83 1.27 2.59
C THR A 139 -4.23 2.65 2.37
N MET A 140 -3.48 2.83 1.28
CA MET A 140 -2.86 4.12 0.92
C MET A 140 -3.89 5.08 0.34
N ARG A 141 -4.84 4.57 -0.45
CA ARG A 141 -5.92 5.37 -1.03
C ARG A 141 -6.84 5.93 0.05
N ALA A 142 -7.33 5.08 0.95
CA ALA A 142 -8.23 5.47 2.03
C ALA A 142 -7.58 6.50 2.97
N ALA A 143 -6.34 6.25 3.41
CA ALA A 143 -5.61 7.20 4.25
C ALA A 143 -5.49 8.59 3.60
N ARG A 144 -5.27 8.63 2.27
CA ARG A 144 -5.22 9.88 1.52
C ARG A 144 -6.59 10.56 1.43
N GLN A 145 -7.64 9.82 1.10
CA GLN A 145 -8.99 10.38 0.92
C GLN A 145 -9.54 10.92 2.25
N VAL A 146 -9.36 10.19 3.35
CA VAL A 146 -9.64 10.66 4.71
C VAL A 146 -8.88 11.96 4.99
N GLY A 147 -7.57 11.99 4.74
CA GLY A 147 -6.75 13.19 4.95
C GLY A 147 -7.10 14.37 4.03
N GLU A 148 -7.68 14.15 2.85
CA GLU A 148 -8.17 15.21 1.97
C GLU A 148 -9.49 15.80 2.49
N ILE A 149 -10.37 14.99 3.08
CA ILE A 149 -11.65 15.42 3.65
C ILE A 149 -11.45 16.12 5.01
N LEU A 150 -10.66 15.54 5.92
CA LEU A 150 -10.48 16.06 7.27
C LEU A 150 -9.89 17.49 7.31
N LYS A 151 -9.18 17.91 6.26
CA LYS A 151 -8.64 19.28 6.13
C LYS A 151 -9.71 20.37 6.03
N TYR A 152 -10.93 20.00 5.66
CA TYR A 152 -12.04 20.93 5.48
C TYR A 152 -13.08 20.84 6.61
N VAL A 153 -12.82 20.00 7.63
CA VAL A 153 -13.68 19.92 8.81
C VAL A 153 -13.42 21.16 9.68
N PRO A 154 -14.45 21.96 10.01
CA PRO A 154 -14.29 23.12 10.88
C PRO A 154 -13.76 22.73 12.26
N GLU A 155 -13.03 23.65 12.88
CA GLU A 155 -12.61 23.49 14.27
C GLU A 155 -13.82 23.33 15.19
N GLY A 156 -13.74 22.38 16.13
CA GLY A 156 -14.83 22.07 17.08
C GLY A 156 -15.92 21.15 16.54
N LEU A 157 -15.83 20.69 15.27
CA LEU A 157 -16.74 19.69 14.73
C LEU A 157 -16.10 18.29 14.73
N ASP A 158 -16.72 17.36 15.44
CA ASP A 158 -16.29 15.96 15.44
C ASP A 158 -16.65 15.31 14.10
N ALA A 159 -15.63 14.91 13.35
CA ALA A 159 -15.82 14.18 12.11
C ALA A 159 -16.34 12.76 12.40
N ASP A 160 -17.33 12.30 11.64
CA ASP A 160 -17.92 10.98 11.82
C ASP A 160 -16.90 9.87 11.48
N PRO A 161 -16.57 8.95 12.40
CA PRO A 161 -15.49 7.98 12.19
C PRO A 161 -15.82 6.87 11.18
N ARG A 162 -17.05 6.80 10.66
CA ARG A 162 -17.48 5.71 9.78
C ARG A 162 -16.83 5.84 8.39
N TYR A 163 -16.09 4.80 8.00
CA TYR A 163 -15.36 4.68 6.73
C TYR A 163 -16.15 5.13 5.48
N ARG A 164 -17.45 4.83 5.43
CA ARG A 164 -18.34 5.16 4.30
C ARG A 164 -18.43 6.65 3.95
N PHE A 165 -18.11 7.55 4.88
CA PHE A 165 -18.13 8.99 4.62
C PHE A 165 -16.86 9.51 3.96
N TYR A 166 -15.82 8.67 3.90
CA TYR A 166 -14.51 9.07 3.41
C TYR A 166 -14.10 8.41 2.10
N MET A 167 -14.98 7.62 1.48
CA MET A 167 -14.62 6.71 0.40
C MET A 167 -15.57 6.84 -0.77
#